data_AF-A0A2J0LX70-F1
#
_entry.id   AF-A0A2J0LX70-F1
#
_cell.length_a   1.000
_cell.length_b   1.000
_cell.length_c   1.000
_cell.angle_alpha   90.00
_cell.angle_beta   90.00
_cell.angle_gamma   90.00
#
_symmetry.space_group_name_H-M   'P 1'
#
loop_
_entity.id
_entity.type
_entity.pdbx_description
1 polymer ?
#
loop_
_entity_poly.entity_id
_entity_poly.type
_entity_poly.pdbx_seq_one_letter_code
_entity_poly.pdbx_strand_id
1 'polypeptide(L)' 'MCGIVGYVGKKSAKDFLVEGLKRLEYRGYDSAGIAVMQEVKGTQKIQTVRAVGKVINLENKLSEHMS' A
#
# COMPACT_ATOMS: atom_id res chain seq x y z
N MET A 1 -15.78 -3.02 -7.36
CA MET A 1 -15.64 -1.56 -7.52
C MET A 1 -14.20 -1.22 -7.20
N CYS A 2 -13.55 -0.25 -7.86
CA CYS A 2 -12.13 0.07 -7.58
C CYS A 2 -11.98 1.41 -6.84
N GLY A 3 -10.90 1.58 -6.08
CA GLY A 3 -10.52 2.84 -5.43
C GLY A 3 -9.02 3.06 -5.56
N ILE A 4 -8.63 4.31 -5.76
CA ILE A 4 -7.23 4.71 -5.96
C ILE A 4 -6.90 5.78 -4.93
N VAL A 5 -5.74 5.63 -4.29
CA VAL A 5 -5.17 6.62 -3.37
C VAL A 5 -3.73 6.84 -3.80
N GLY A 6 -3.30 8.10 -3.81
CA GLY A 6 -1.93 8.49 -4.07
C GLY A 6 -1.42 9.43 -2.98
N TYR A 7 -0.13 9.36 -2.70
CA TYR A 7 0.54 10.25 -1.75
C TYR A 7 1.87 10.71 -2.34
N VAL A 8 2.12 12.02 -2.23
CA VAL A 8 3.39 12.66 -2.61
C VAL A 8 3.83 13.53 -1.45
N GLY A 9 4.98 13.23 -0.86
CA GLY A 9 5.50 13.98 0.27
C GLY A 9 6.65 13.26 0.97
N LYS A 10 7.14 13.84 2.07
CA LYS A 10 8.34 13.38 2.78
C LYS A 10 8.08 12.31 3.85
N LYS A 11 6.82 12.17 4.32
CA LYS A 11 6.42 11.14 5.29
C LYS A 11 6.33 9.76 4.62
N SER A 12 6.31 8.70 5.44
CA SER A 12 6.07 7.32 5.00
C SER A 12 4.80 7.23 4.13
N ALA A 13 4.99 6.91 2.85
CA ALA A 13 3.88 6.71 1.92
C ALA A 13 3.04 5.48 2.28
N LYS A 14 3.66 4.47 2.90
CA LYS A 14 3.02 3.20 3.27
C LYS A 14 1.77 3.42 4.11
N ASP A 15 1.92 4.13 5.23
CA ASP A 15 0.84 4.27 6.22
C ASP A 15 -0.30 5.14 5.67
N PHE A 16 0.03 6.18 4.90
CA PHE A 16 -0.94 7.02 4.21
C PHE A 16 -1.77 6.23 3.19
N LEU A 17 -1.12 5.39 2.39
CA LEU A 17 -1.80 4.60 1.37
C LEU A 17 -2.72 3.54 2.01
N VAL A 18 -2.25 2.85 3.05
CA VAL A 18 -3.05 1.83 3.76
C VAL A 18 -4.28 2.45 4.42
N GLU A 19 -4.11 3.57 5.12
CA GLU A 19 -5.23 4.30 5.75
C GLU A 19 -6.23 4.81 4.70
N GLY A 20 -5.74 5.34 3.57
CA GLY A 20 -6.60 5.74 2.47
C GLY A 20 -7.40 4.58 1.88
N LEU A 21 -6.77 3.42 1.69
CA LEU A 21 -7.45 2.22 1.20
C LEU A 21 -8.51 1.72 2.18
N LYS A 22 -8.24 1.74 3.49
CA LYS A 22 -9.23 1.40 4.54
C LYS A 22 -10.47 2.29 4.46
N ARG A 23 -10.29 3.59 4.24
CA ARG A 23 -11.42 4.54 4.06
C ARG A 23 -12.25 4.27 2.82
N LEU A 24 -11.69 3.61 1.81
CA LEU A 24 -12.42 3.26 0.59
C LEU A 24 -12.98 1.82 0.63
N GLU A 25 -12.63 1.01 1.63
CA GLU A 25 -12.98 -0.42 1.71
C GLU A 25 -14.49 -0.69 1.71
N TYR A 26 -15.31 0.27 2.15
CA TYR A 26 -16.78 0.20 2.08
C TYR A 26 -17.32 -0.05 0.66
N ARG A 27 -16.53 0.23 -0.38
CA ARG A 27 -16.86 0.00 -1.79
C ARG A 27 -16.78 -1.46 -2.22
N GLY A 28 -16.19 -2.33 -1.38
CA GLY A 28 -16.00 -3.74 -1.65
C GLY A 28 -14.85 -3.99 -2.64
N TYR A 29 -13.76 -4.55 -2.10
CA TYR A 29 -12.58 -4.96 -2.86
C TYR A 29 -12.35 -6.46 -2.76
N ASP A 30 -12.09 -7.07 -3.90
CA ASP A 30 -11.62 -8.44 -4.08
C ASP A 30 -10.10 -8.56 -3.90
N SER A 31 -9.37 -7.44 -3.99
CA SER A 31 -7.94 -7.35 -3.72
C SER A 31 -7.49 -5.92 -3.40
N ALA A 32 -6.32 -5.78 -2.79
CA ALA A 32 -5.68 -4.49 -2.54
C ALA A 32 -4.18 -4.55 -2.79
N GLY A 33 -3.57 -3.41 -3.14
CA GLY A 33 -2.13 -3.32 -3.28
C GLY A 33 -1.62 -1.89 -3.24
N ILE A 34 -0.33 -1.75 -2.93
CA ILE A 34 0.39 -0.47 -2.97
C ILE A 34 1.70 -0.62 -3.75
N ALA A 35 2.14 0.48 -4.32
CA ALA A 35 3.46 0.65 -4.91
C ALA A 35 4.11 1.86 -4.25
N VAL A 36 5.29 1.67 -3.68
CA VAL A 36 6.05 2.75 -3.04
C VAL A 36 7.44 2.83 -3.65
N MET A 37 7.93 4.06 -3.82
CA MET A 37 9.30 4.31 -4.24
C MET A 37 10.19 4.28 -2.99
N GLN A 38 11.28 3.52 -3.07
CA GLN A 38 12.30 3.40 -2.03
C GLN A 38 13.68 3.55 -2.61
N GLU A 39 14.58 4.14 -1.84
CA GLU A 39 15.99 4.18 -2.18
C GLU A 39 16.70 2.95 -1.62
N VAL A 40 17.30 2.16 -2.50
CA VAL A 40 18.07 0.97 -2.13
C VAL A 40 19.47 1.12 -2.70
N LYS A 41 20.46 1.32 -1.83
CA LYS A 41 21.89 1.49 -2.20
C LYS A 41 22.11 2.64 -3.21
N GLY A 42 21.44 3.78 -3.01
CA GLY A 42 21.55 4.94 -3.90
C GLY A 42 20.72 4.85 -5.19
N THR A 43 19.98 3.76 -5.40
CA THR A 43 19.10 3.59 -6.57
C THR A 43 17.64 3.61 -6.15
N GLN A 44 16.83 4.45 -6.80
CA GLN A 44 15.38 4.44 -6.63
C GLN A 44 14.80 3.15 -7.21
N LYS A 45 14.09 2.39 -6.39
CA LYS A 45 13.37 1.17 -6.76
C LYS A 45 11.93 1.27 -6.33
N ILE A 46 11.04 0.72 -7.16
CA ILE A 46 9.63 0.60 -6.81
C ILE A 46 9.44 -0.76 -6.13
N GLN A 47 8.97 -0.74 -4.88
CA GLN A 47 8.50 -1.94 -4.19
C GLN A 47 6.98 -2.01 -4.33
N THR A 48 6.47 -3.19 -4.69
CA THR A 48 5.03 -3.44 -4.80
C THR A 48 4.62 -4.57 -3.88
N VAL A 49 3.50 -4.40 -3.21
CA VAL A 49 2.91 -5.43 -2.33
C VAL A 49 1.42 -5.52 -2.62
N ARG A 50 0.92 -6.75 -2.76
CA ARG A 50 -0.47 -7.05 -3.11
C ARG A 50 -1.02 -8.20 -2.27
N ALA A 51 -2.29 -8.10 -1.92
CA ALA A 51 -3.03 -9.14 -1.22
C ALA A 51 -4.43 -9.31 -1.81
N VAL A 52 -4.91 -10.56 -1.77
CA VAL A 52 -6.29 -10.90 -2.12
C VAL A 52 -7.18 -10.68 -0.90
N GLY A 53 -8.42 -10.24 -1.13
CA GLY A 53 -9.40 -9.96 -0.11
C GLY A 53 -9.25 -8.56 0.50
N LYS A 54 -9.61 -8.46 1.78
CA LYS A 54 -9.69 -7.19 2.52
C LYS A 54 -8.33 -6.53 2.70
N VAL A 55 -8.35 -5.22 2.94
CA VAL A 55 -7.15 -4.37 3.13
C VAL A 55 -6.28 -4.87 4.30
N ILE A 56 -6.89 -5.51 5.32
CA ILE A 56 -6.14 -6.13 6.43
C ILE A 56 -5.12 -7.19 5.96
N ASN A 57 -5.42 -7.93 4.89
CA ASN A 57 -4.48 -8.92 4.34
C ASN A 57 -3.25 -8.23 3.73
N LEU A 58 -3.45 -7.07 3.12
CA LEU A 58 -2.35 -6.24 2.61
C LEU A 58 -1.51 -5.69 3.78
N GLU A 59 -2.14 -5.21 4.83
CA GLU A 59 -1.46 -4.71 6.04
C GLU A 59 -0.58 -5.78 6.69
N ASN A 60 -1.10 -7.00 6.85
CA ASN A 60 -0.33 -8.13 7.38
C ASN A 60 0.90 -8.45 6.51
N LYS A 61 0.75 -8.50 5.18
CA LYS A 61 1.89 -8.71 4.27
C LYS A 61 2.92 -7.58 4.35
N LEU A 62 2.48 -6.34 4.55
CA LEU A 62 3.36 -5.20 4.68
C LEU A 62 4.19 -5.25 5.97
N SER A 63 3.65 -5.79 7.07
CA SER A 63 4.43 -6.02 8.30
C SER A 63 5.47 -7.15 8.18
N GLU A 64 5.27 -8.10 7.27
CA GLU A 64 6.21 -9.22 7.06
C GLU A 64 7.36 -8.88 6.10
N HIS A 65 7.13 -7.98 5.14
CA HIS A 65 8.06 -7.72 4.01
C HIS A 65 8.71 -6.32 3.98
N MET A 66 8.30 -5.39 4.86
CA MET A 66 8.78 -3.99 4.87
C MET A 66 9.14 -3.50 6.27
N SER A 67 9.88 -4.33 7.01
CA SER A 67 10.48 -4.06 8.32
C SER A 67 11.79 -3.29 8.20
#